data_AF-A0A6B3HT21-F1
#
_entry.id   AF-A0A6B3HT21-F1
#
_cell.length_a   1.000
_cell.length_b   1.000
_cell.length_c   1.000
_cell.angle_alpha   90.00
_cell.angle_beta   90.00
_cell.angle_gamma   90.00
#
_symmetry.space_group_name_H-M   'P 1'
#
loop_
_entity.id
_entity.type
_entity.pdbx_description
1 polymer ?
#
loop_
_entity_poly.entity_id
_entity_poly.type
_entity_poly.pdbx_seq_one_letter_code
_entity_poly.pdbx_strand_id
1 'polypeptide(L)' 'ATICPSDAARAVHAGDGDGWRALMEPARRAARRLVETGEVEITQGGRPVEPAEARGPIRIRRVR' A
#
# COMPACT_ATOMS: atom_id res chain seq x y z
N ALA A 1 -2.48 7.87 -11.49
CA ALA A 1 -1.30 7.84 -10.60
C ALA A 1 -1.41 6.64 -9.68
N THR A 2 -0.29 6.04 -9.27
CA THR A 2 -0.26 4.94 -8.29
C THR A 2 0.79 5.26 -7.23
N ILE A 3 0.65 4.68 -6.04
CA ILE A 3 1.67 4.72 -4.97
C ILE A 3 2.03 3.29 -4.54
N CYS A 4 3.04 3.12 -3.72
CA CYS A 4 3.30 1.86 -3.01
C CYS A 4 3.20 2.05 -1.48
N PRO A 5 3.20 0.96 -0.69
CA PRO A 5 3.13 1.08 0.77
C PRO A 5 4.22 1.97 1.37
N SER A 6 5.43 1.99 0.79
CA SER A 6 6.51 2.86 1.28
C SER A 6 6.28 4.34 1.05
N ASP A 7 5.58 4.72 -0.02
CA ASP A 7 5.23 6.12 -0.25
C ASP A 7 4.30 6.61 0.87
N ALA A 8 3.28 5.82 1.20
CA ALA A 8 2.33 6.12 2.29
C ALA A 8 3.02 6.13 3.66
N ALA A 9 3.86 5.14 3.95
CA ALA A 9 4.59 5.04 5.22
C ALA A 9 5.55 6.21 5.43
N ARG A 10 6.29 6.62 4.39
CA ARG A 10 7.20 7.77 4.47
C ARG A 10 6.44 9.08 4.66
N ALA A 11 5.27 9.23 4.03
CA ALA A 11 4.48 10.45 4.12
C ALA A 11 3.95 10.73 5.54
N VAL A 12 3.70 9.69 6.34
CA VAL A 12 3.16 9.84 7.72
C VAL A 12 4.22 9.69 8.81
N HIS A 13 5.42 9.25 8.47
CA HIS A 13 6.51 9.13 9.43
C HIS A 13 7.13 10.50 9.70
N ALA A 14 6.97 11.00 10.93
CA ALA A 14 7.49 12.30 11.34
C ALA A 14 8.97 12.28 11.83
N GLY A 15 9.59 11.10 11.89
CA GLY A 15 10.97 10.93 12.35
C GLY A 15 11.99 10.92 11.21
N ASP A 16 13.26 11.07 11.59
CA ASP A 16 14.37 10.95 10.66
C ASP A 16 14.75 9.49 10.39
N GLY A 17 15.39 9.27 9.24
CA GLY A 17 15.94 7.97 8.87
C GLY A 17 14.87 6.94 8.49
N ASP A 18 15.08 5.69 8.92
CA ASP A 18 14.39 4.52 8.37
C ASP A 18 13.25 3.96 9.24
N GLY A 19 12.81 4.72 10.25
CA GLY A 19 11.70 4.33 11.14
C GLY A 19 10.38 4.05 10.42
N TRP A 20 10.16 4.64 9.24
CA TRP A 20 9.03 4.37 8.36
C TRP A 20 8.91 2.88 7.97
N ARG A 21 9.99 2.10 8.00
CA ARG A 21 9.95 0.66 7.68
C ARG A 21 9.03 -0.11 8.63
N ALA A 22 8.92 0.30 9.89
CA ALA A 22 7.99 -0.28 10.85
C ALA A 22 6.51 -0.08 10.46
N LEU A 23 6.23 0.90 9.57
CA LEU A 23 4.89 1.21 9.07
C LEU A 23 4.53 0.43 7.80
N MET A 24 5.39 -0.47 7.30
CA MET A 24 5.10 -1.27 6.10
C MET A 24 3.84 -2.12 6.23
N GLU A 25 3.73 -2.93 7.29
CA GLU A 25 2.51 -3.71 7.48
C GLU A 25 1.29 -2.87 7.85
N PRO A 26 1.39 -1.83 8.70
CA PRO A 26 0.31 -0.86 8.86
C PRO A 26 -0.21 -0.28 7.53
N ALA A 27 0.70 0.11 6.62
CA ALA A 27 0.33 0.64 5.30
C ALA A 27 -0.36 -0.41 4.42
N ARG A 28 0.13 -1.66 4.40
CA ARG A 28 -0.53 -2.77 3.69
C ARG A 28 -1.93 -3.06 4.23
N ARG A 29 -2.09 -3.09 5.56
CA ARG A 29 -3.41 -3.26 6.19
C ARG A 29 -4.37 -2.12 5.87
N ALA A 30 -3.89 -0.88 5.84
CA ALA A 30 -4.70 0.27 5.43
C ALA A 30 -5.15 0.14 3.97
N ALA A 31 -4.25 -0.24 3.07
CA ALA A 31 -4.59 -0.49 1.67
C ALA A 31 -5.64 -1.60 1.53
N ARG A 32 -5.53 -2.70 2.28
CA ARG A 32 -6.54 -3.79 2.31
C ARG A 32 -7.93 -3.29 2.67
N ARG A 33 -8.05 -2.50 3.75
CA ARG A 33 -9.34 -1.91 4.14
C ARG A 33 -9.93 -1.01 3.06
N LEU A 34 -9.10 -0.27 2.33
CA LEU A 34 -9.56 0.56 1.22
C LEU A 34 -9.97 -0.27 -0.02
N VAL A 35 -9.41 -1.47 -0.20
CA VAL A 35 -9.89 -2.41 -1.22
C VAL A 35 -11.25 -2.98 -0.79
N GLU A 36 -11.41 -3.35 0.48
CA GLU A 36 -12.68 -3.82 1.05
C GLU A 36 -13.80 -2.78 0.90
N THR A 37 -13.49 -1.48 0.97
CA THR A 37 -14.47 -0.39 0.74
C THR A 37 -14.63 -0.03 -0.75
N GLY A 38 -13.89 -0.66 -1.66
CA GLY A 38 -13.95 -0.40 -3.09
C GLY A 38 -13.31 0.93 -3.54
N GLU A 39 -12.54 1.59 -2.67
CA GLU A 39 -11.91 2.88 -2.97
C GLU A 39 -10.62 2.74 -3.78
N VAL A 40 -9.88 1.66 -3.56
CA VAL A 40 -8.60 1.40 -4.24
C VAL A 40 -8.53 -0.04 -4.75
N GLU A 41 -7.63 -0.24 -5.70
CA GLU A 41 -7.22 -1.54 -6.20
C GLU A 41 -5.72 -1.73 -5.95
N ILE A 42 -5.33 -2.95 -5.61
CA ILE A 42 -3.93 -3.35 -5.47
C ILE A 42 -3.50 -4.15 -6.69
N THR A 43 -2.33 -3.81 -7.23
CA THR A 43 -1.73 -4.49 -8.38
C THR A 43 -0.31 -4.93 -8.09
N GLN A 44 0.12 -6.01 -8.73
CA GLN A 44 1.48 -6.51 -8.73
C GLN A 44 1.89 -6.88 -10.16
N GLY A 45 3.04 -6.38 -10.61
CA GLY A 45 3.44 -6.52 -12.03
C GLY A 45 2.42 -5.90 -12.99
N GLY A 46 1.67 -4.89 -12.56
CA GLY A 46 0.62 -4.23 -13.33
C GLY A 46 -0.72 -4.98 -13.39
N ARG A 47 -0.85 -6.15 -12.75
CA ARG A 47 -2.08 -6.94 -12.72
C ARG A 47 -2.79 -6.84 -11.37
N PRO A 48 -4.13 -6.81 -11.34
CA PRO A 48 -4.89 -6.89 -10.08
C PRO A 48 -4.53 -8.17 -9.32
N VAL A 49 -4.44 -8.09 -8.00
CA VAL A 49 -4.14 -9.24 -7.13
C VAL A 49 -5.00 -9.21 -5.89
N GLU A 50 -5.23 -10.39 -5.30
CA GLU A 50 -5.83 -10.52 -3.97
C GLU A 50 -4.89 -9.90 -2.92
N PRO A 51 -5.31 -8.81 -2.23
CA PRO A 51 -4.47 -8.11 -1.26
C PRO A 51 -3.91 -8.98 -0.12
N ALA A 52 -4.63 -10.01 0.30
CA ALA A 52 -4.19 -10.92 1.36
C ALA A 52 -3.01 -11.80 0.93
N GLU A 53 -2.94 -12.14 -0.36
CA GLU A 53 -1.97 -13.08 -0.92
C GLU A 53 -0.74 -12.41 -1.54
N ALA A 54 -0.83 -11.11 -1.84
CA ALA A 54 0.23 -10.36 -2.49
C ALA A 54 1.53 -10.32 -1.65
N ARG A 55 2.63 -10.81 -2.24
CA ARG A 55 3.97 -10.85 -1.64
C ARG A 55 4.93 -9.97 -2.41
N GLY A 56 5.74 -9.20 -1.69
CA GLY A 56 6.72 -8.31 -2.29
C GLY A 56 6.10 -6.99 -2.77
N PRO A 57 6.75 -6.29 -3.73
CA PRO A 57 6.34 -4.96 -4.17
C PRO A 57 4.94 -4.96 -4.80
N ILE A 58 4.09 -4.05 -4.31
CA ILE A 58 2.73 -3.83 -4.80
C ILE A 58 2.51 -2.35 -5.12
N ARG A 59 1.51 -2.05 -5.96
CA ARG A 59 1.05 -0.69 -6.26
C ARG A 59 -0.42 -0.55 -5.86
N ILE A 60 -0.77 0.62 -5.35
CA ILE A 60 -2.10 1.01 -4.91
C ILE A 60 -2.57 2.13 -5.84
N ARG A 61 -3.78 2.00 -6.39
CA ARG A 61 -4.42 3.01 -7.25
C ARG A 61 -5.89 3.17 -6.89
N ARG A 62 -6.46 4.36 -7.07
CA ARG A 62 -7.91 4.55 -6.92
C ARG A 62 -8.66 3.74 -7.97
N VAL A 63 -9.79 3.16 -7.58
CA VAL A 63 -10.79 2.65 -8.51
C VAL A 63 -11.38 3.85 -9.26
N ARG A 64 -11.64 3.69 -10.55
CA ARG A 64 -12.28 4.72 -11.40
C ARG A 64 -13.70 4.30 -11.71
#